data_AF-A0A844WPT8-F1
#
_entry.id   AF-A0A844WPT8-F1
#
_cell.length_a   1.000
_cell.length_b   1.000
_cell.length_c   1.000
_cell.angle_alpha   90.00
_cell.angle_beta   90.00
_cell.angle_gamma   90.00
#
_symmetry.space_group_name_H-M   'P 1'
#
loop_
_entity.id
_entity.type
_entity.pdbx_description
1 polymer ?
#
loop_
_entity_poly.entity_id
_entity_poly.type
_entity_poly.pdbx_seq_one_letter_code
_entity_poly.pdbx_strand_id
1 'polypeptide(L)' 'MNKLLAVLGDDTTTGGKVISASNGGFSQGQGIACLGDYASCPKCTKGYGSIIEGTYDCIVDVQ' A
#
# COMPACT_ATOMS: atom_id res chain seq x y z
N MET A 1 7.91 -18.15 -6.99
CA MET A 1 8.10 -17.12 -5.95
C MET A 1 6.73 -16.58 -5.59
N ASN A 2 6.34 -16.61 -4.32
CA ASN A 2 5.09 -16.00 -3.87
C ASN A 2 5.36 -14.52 -3.62
N LYS A 3 4.71 -13.63 -4.39
CA LYS A 3 4.70 -12.19 -4.11
C LYS A 3 3.58 -11.92 -3.09
N LEU A 4 3.90 -11.19 -2.03
CA LEU A 4 2.92 -10.71 -1.07
C LEU A 4 2.35 -9.38 -1.56
N LEU A 5 1.07 -9.13 -1.27
CA LEU A 5 0.42 -7.85 -1.51
C LEU A 5 0.60 -6.98 -0.28
N ALA A 6 0.95 -5.71 -0.48
CA ALA A 6 1.00 -4.74 0.59
C ALA A 6 -0.41 -4.42 1.07
N VAL A 7 -0.63 -4.47 2.39
CA VAL A 7 -1.93 -4.15 3.02
C VAL A 7 -1.80 -2.99 3.99
N LEU A 8 -2.94 -2.44 4.39
CA LEU A 8 -3.01 -1.39 5.40
C LEU A 8 -2.26 -1.80 6.69
N GLY A 9 -1.30 -0.98 7.11
CA GLY A 9 -0.49 -1.20 8.31
C GLY A 9 0.88 -1.88 8.08
N ASP A 10 1.14 -2.38 6.87
CA ASP A 10 2.42 -2.99 6.52
C ASP A 10 3.57 -2.00 6.62
N ASP A 11 4.72 -2.50 7.05
CA ASP A 11 5.96 -1.73 7.16
C ASP A 11 6.52 -1.37 5.77
N THR A 12 7.02 -0.15 5.66
CA THR A 12 7.69 0.34 4.46
C THR A 12 9.21 0.29 4.64
N THR A 13 9.95 0.21 3.53
CA THR A 13 11.41 0.26 3.55
C THR A 13 11.97 1.60 4.04
N THR A 14 11.15 2.64 4.08
CA THR A 14 11.51 3.96 4.61
C THR A 14 11.33 4.06 6.13
N GLY A 15 10.81 3.00 6.77
CA GLY A 15 10.58 2.93 8.22
C GLY A 15 9.22 3.49 8.66
N GLY A 16 8.32 3.71 7.72
CA GLY A 16 6.92 4.05 8.01
C GLY A 16 6.00 2.87 7.74
N LYS A 17 4.72 3.17 7.50
CA LYS A 17 3.67 2.16 7.32
C LYS A 17 2.70 2.56 6.22
N VAL A 18 2.05 1.59 5.58
CA VAL A 18 0.90 1.85 4.72
C VAL A 18 -0.23 2.42 5.59
N ILE A 19 -0.71 3.62 5.25
CA ILE A 19 -1.72 4.36 6.03
C ILE A 19 -3.04 4.54 5.28
N SER A 20 -3.06 4.28 3.98
CA SER A 20 -4.27 4.23 3.16
C SER A 20 -4.21 3.00 2.27
N ALA A 21 -5.36 2.39 2.04
CA ALA A 21 -5.51 1.25 1.17
C ALA A 21 -6.91 1.27 0.55
N SER A 22 -7.05 0.66 -0.63
CA SER A 22 -8.33 0.59 -1.32
C SER A 22 -9.22 -0.51 -0.71
N ASN A 23 -10.49 -0.19 -0.47
CA ASN A 23 -11.49 -1.12 0.09
C ASN A 23 -12.03 -2.15 -0.92
N GLY A 24 -11.63 -2.10 -2.20
CA GLY A 24 -12.11 -3.03 -3.23
C GLY A 24 -11.47 -4.42 -3.17
N GLY A 25 -10.28 -4.54 -2.57
CA GLY A 25 -9.56 -5.80 -2.42
C GLY A 25 -9.22 -6.08 -0.97
N PHE A 26 -9.68 -7.21 -0.46
CA PHE A 26 -9.38 -7.66 0.90
C PHE A 26 -8.40 -8.83 0.87
N SER A 27 -7.25 -8.66 1.52
CA SER A 27 -6.40 -9.78 1.92
C SER A 27 -6.55 -9.92 3.43
N GLN A 28 -7.06 -11.07 3.88
CA GLN A 28 -7.31 -11.35 5.32
C GLN A 28 -8.16 -10.28 6.04
N GLY A 29 -9.06 -9.59 5.32
CA GLY A 29 -9.92 -8.53 5.88
C GLY A 29 -9.26 -7.14 5.95
N GLN A 30 -8.02 -6.99 5.46
CA GLN A 30 -7.36 -5.69 5.31
C GLN A 30 -7.39 -5.22 3.86
N GLY A 31 -7.56 -3.89 3.68
CA GLY A 31 -7.49 -3.27 2.37
C GLY A 31 -6.10 -3.40 1.75
N ILE A 32 -6.06 -3.68 0.45
CA ILE A 32 -4.82 -3.77 -0.34
C ILE A 32 -4.39 -2.38 -0.78
N ALA A 33 -3.11 -2.07 -0.58
CA ALA A 33 -2.52 -0.80 -0.98
C ALA A 33 -2.39 -0.74 -2.51
N CYS A 34 -2.95 0.29 -3.12
CA CYS A 34 -2.96 0.49 -4.56
C CYS A 34 -2.15 1.72 -4.98
N LEU A 35 -1.95 1.89 -6.29
CA LEU A 35 -1.34 3.10 -6.82
C LEU A 35 -2.18 4.33 -6.42
N GLY A 36 -1.53 5.35 -5.87
CA GLY A 36 -2.17 6.55 -5.36
C GLY A 36 -2.53 6.51 -3.87
N ASP A 37 -2.50 5.33 -3.23
CA ASP A 37 -2.61 5.24 -1.76
C ASP A 37 -1.39 5.86 -1.07
N TYR A 38 -1.49 6.07 0.24
CA TYR A 38 -0.49 6.75 1.03
C TYR A 38 0.23 5.81 1.98
N ALA A 39 1.53 6.06 2.13
CA ALA A 39 2.39 5.45 3.12
C ALA A 39 3.08 6.53 3.96
N SER A 40 3.16 6.33 5.27
CA SER A 40 3.96 7.20 6.12
C SER A 40 5.45 6.99 5.82
N CYS A 41 6.21 8.07 5.96
CA CYS A 41 7.64 8.10 5.70
C CYS A 41 8.29 9.05 6.70
N PRO A 42 8.84 8.56 7.82
CA PRO A 42 9.47 9.41 8.84
C PRO A 42 10.74 10.12 8.32
N LYS A 43 11.30 9.64 7.21
CA LYS A 43 12.46 10.25 6.52
C LYS A 43 12.06 11.37 5.55
N CYS A 44 10.78 11.48 5.20
CA CYS A 44 10.30 12.42 4.19
C CYS A 44 9.85 13.72 4.87
N THR A 45 10.10 14.87 4.25
CA THR A 45 9.73 16.19 4.81
C THR A 45 8.24 16.35 5.09
N LYS A 46 7.38 15.72 4.28
CA LYS A 46 5.92 15.72 4.46
C LYS A 46 5.44 14.72 5.52
N GLY A 47 6.30 13.79 5.95
CA GLY A 47 5.94 12.68 6.85
C GLY A 47 5.17 11.53 6.19
N TYR A 48 4.75 11.66 4.93
CA TYR A 48 4.08 10.64 4.14
C TYR A 48 4.34 10.83 2.63
N GLY A 49 4.08 9.81 1.83
CA GLY A 49 4.19 9.82 0.37
C GLY A 49 3.16 8.90 -0.28
N SER A 50 2.87 9.14 -1.57
CA SER A 50 1.98 8.29 -2.35
C SER A 50 2.70 7.07 -2.91
N ILE A 51 2.00 5.95 -3.03
CA ILE A 51 2.47 4.73 -3.69
C ILE A 51 2.40 4.97 -5.20
N ILE A 52 3.56 4.97 -5.85
CA ILE A 52 3.69 5.31 -7.28
C ILE A 52 4.03 4.12 -8.16
N GLU A 53 4.36 2.97 -7.58
CA GLU A 53 4.69 1.75 -8.30
C GLU A 53 4.08 0.53 -7.62
N GLY A 54 3.81 -0.51 -8.43
CA GLY A 54 3.16 -1.76 -8.01
C GLY A 54 3.34 -2.83 -9.07
N THR A 55 2.82 -4.03 -8.82
CA THR A 55 2.88 -5.14 -9.78
C THR A 55 1.65 -5.09 -10.70
N TYR A 56 1.85 -5.33 -12.00
CA TYR A 56 0.74 -5.36 -12.98
C TYR A 56 -0.02 -6.70 -12.97
N ASP A 57 0.52 -7.70 -12.27
CA ASP A 57 -0.02 -9.06 -12.19
C ASP A 57 -1.27 -9.17 -11.31
N CYS A 58 -1.61 -8.13 -10.55
CA CYS A 58 -2.81 -8.06 -9.75
C CYS A 58 -3.49 -6.70 -9.93
N ILE A 59 -4.66 -6.71 -10.58
CA ILE A 59 -5.53 -5.54 -10.67
C ILE A 59 -6.59 -5.69 -9.57
N VAL A 60 -6.60 -4.77 -8.61
CA VAL A 60 -7.66 -4.68 -7.61
C VAL A 60 -8.72 -3.76 -8.19
N ASP A 61 -9.82 -4.35 -8.68
CA ASP A 61 -10.96 -3.60 -9.19
C ASP A 61 -11.69 -2.94 -8.02
N VAL A 62 -11.79 -1.62 -8.04
CA VAL A 62 -12.57 -0.85 -7.07
C VAL A 62 -13.89 -0.55 -7.78
N GLN A 63 -14.90 -1.38 -7.54
CA GLN A 63 -16.26 -1.14 -8.03
C GLN A 63 -16.89 0.11 -7.40
#